data_AF-X1LSB2-F1
#
_entry.id   AF-X1LSB2-F1
#
_cell.length_a   1.000
_cell.length_b   1.000
_cell.length_c   1.000
_cell.angle_alpha   90.00
_cell.angle_beta   90.00
_cell.angle_gamma   90.00
#
_symmetry.space_group_name_H-M   'P 1'
#
loop_
_entity.id
_entity.type
_entity.pdbx_description
1 polymer ?
#
loop_
_entity_poly.entity_id
_entity_poly.type
_entity_poly.pdbx_seq_one_letter_code
_entity_poly.pdbx_strand_id
1 'polypeptide(L)'
;NYVKVYMECRADASPTQTSIYAHIKTNEAEYNGSEETVTTSYATYSYQWDYNPQTEEAWTWDEIDALQIGVGLREPTSGQNTLCTQVYVEVNYEAPLLSGEVPTDDLFDITPNSLYTGDLAVKIFLTNTGQAWTCRVVGDVI
;
A
#
# COMPACT_ATOMS: atom_id res chain seq x y z
N ASN A 1 3.52 4.43 -5.79
CA ASN A 1 3.40 4.03 -4.37
C ASN A 1 3.80 5.21 -3.50
N TYR A 2 3.07 5.51 -2.44
CA TYR A 2 3.51 6.50 -1.44
C TYR A 2 3.65 5.84 -0.09
N VAL A 3 4.51 6.43 0.73
CA VAL A 3 4.71 6.07 2.14
C VAL A 3 4.29 7.27 2.97
N LYS A 4 3.29 7.09 3.83
CA LYS A 4 2.81 8.15 4.71
C LYS A 4 2.90 7.73 6.17
N VAL A 5 3.72 8.44 6.94
CA VAL A 5 3.90 8.18 8.36
C VAL A 5 2.92 9.05 9.14
N TYR A 6 2.19 8.42 10.05
CA TYR A 6 1.30 9.04 11.01
C TYR A 6 1.90 8.95 12.41
N MET A 7 1.72 10.01 13.19
CA MET A 7 2.18 10.12 14.57
C MET A 7 1.13 10.81 15.43
N GLU A 8 0.80 10.21 16.58
CA GLU A 8 -0.13 10.80 17.54
C GLU A 8 0.66 11.42 18.69
N CYS A 9 0.66 12.75 18.75
CA CYS A 9 1.56 13.52 19.61
C CYS A 9 0.85 14.64 20.38
N ARG A 10 1.43 15.03 21.52
CA ARG A 10 1.06 16.23 22.28
C ARG A 10 2.25 16.83 23.03
N ALA A 11 2.12 18.07 23.46
CA ALA A 11 3.04 18.70 24.41
C ALA A 11 2.42 18.76 25.82
N ASP A 12 3.26 18.74 26.85
CA ASP A 12 2.81 18.95 28.25
C ASP A 12 2.41 20.41 28.54
N ALA A 13 2.88 21.35 27.73
CA ALA A 13 2.56 22.78 27.84
C ALA A 13 2.41 23.41 26.45
N SER A 14 1.88 24.64 26.40
CA SER A 14 1.77 25.41 25.17
C SER A 14 3.14 25.52 24.47
N PRO A 15 3.27 25.04 23.22
CA PRO A 15 4.52 25.10 22.48
C PRO A 15 4.87 26.53 22.07
N THR A 16 6.16 26.84 22.06
CA THR A 16 6.73 28.05 21.45
C THR A 16 7.48 27.75 20.16
N GLN A 17 7.62 26.47 19.78
CA GLN A 17 8.31 26.01 18.58
C GLN A 17 7.72 24.69 18.06
N THR A 18 8.03 24.36 16.81
CA THR A 18 7.82 23.00 16.27
C THR A 18 8.57 21.99 17.13
N SER A 19 8.04 20.79 17.27
CA SER A 19 8.51 19.82 18.29
C SER A 19 8.49 18.37 17.84
N ILE A 20 7.90 18.09 16.68
CA ILE A 20 7.87 16.77 16.07
C ILE A 20 8.25 16.83 14.61
N TYR A 21 8.73 15.73 14.06
CA TYR A 21 8.80 15.46 12.62
C TYR A 21 8.76 13.96 12.39
N ALA A 22 8.21 13.53 11.26
CA ALA A 22 8.28 12.14 10.84
C ALA A 22 9.73 11.81 10.47
N HIS A 23 10.21 10.62 10.85
CA HIS A 23 11.55 10.16 10.55
C HIS A 23 11.47 8.79 9.87
N ILE A 24 12.22 8.62 8.79
CA ILE A 24 12.32 7.33 8.10
C ILE A 24 13.77 6.98 7.82
N LYS A 25 14.03 5.67 7.73
CA LYS A 25 15.30 5.13 7.26
C LYS A 25 15.06 4.15 6.13
N THR A 26 15.65 4.42 4.98
CA THR A 26 15.60 3.58 3.77
C THR A 26 17.02 3.45 3.19
N ASN A 27 17.38 2.26 2.72
CA ASN A 27 18.74 1.87 2.32
C ASN A 27 19.86 2.46 3.20
N GLU A 28 19.71 2.30 4.52
CA GLU A 28 20.63 2.78 5.56
C GLU A 28 20.78 4.31 5.69
N ALA A 29 20.07 5.10 4.88
CA ALA A 29 20.03 6.55 4.93
C ALA A 29 18.77 7.06 5.64
N GLU A 30 18.93 8.14 6.41
CA GLU A 30 17.89 8.72 7.26
C GLU A 30 17.33 10.01 6.65
N TYR A 31 16.01 10.15 6.68
CA TYR A 31 15.28 11.28 6.10
C TYR A 31 14.21 11.80 7.07
N ASN A 32 14.13 13.13 7.15
CA ASN A 32 13.16 13.83 7.99
C ASN A 32 12.04 14.42 7.12
N GLY A 33 10.82 14.35 7.63
CA GLY A 33 9.68 15.10 7.10
C GLY A 33 9.69 16.55 7.57
N SER A 34 8.59 17.26 7.30
CA SER A 34 8.38 18.59 7.84
C SER A 34 8.27 18.59 9.36
N GLU A 35 8.79 19.65 9.98
CA GLU A 35 8.61 19.87 11.41
C GLU A 35 7.22 20.45 11.69
N GLU A 36 6.54 19.92 12.70
CA GLU A 36 5.19 20.35 13.09
C GLU A 36 5.15 20.82 14.56
N THR A 37 4.23 21.74 14.84
CA THR A 37 3.96 22.21 16.20
C THR A 37 2.78 21.42 16.77
N VAL A 38 3.01 20.68 17.85
CA VAL A 38 1.96 19.89 18.50
C VAL A 38 1.00 20.75 19.31
N THR A 39 -0.18 20.24 19.64
CA THR A 39 -1.07 20.87 20.63
C THR A 39 -0.85 20.29 22.03
N THR A 40 -1.53 20.82 23.04
CA THR A 40 -1.52 20.27 24.41
C THR A 40 -2.40 19.03 24.57
N SER A 41 -3.17 18.67 23.55
CA SER A 41 -3.98 17.45 23.46
C SER A 41 -3.39 16.51 22.41
N TYR A 42 -3.62 15.21 22.55
CA TYR A 42 -3.23 14.27 21.51
C TYR A 42 -3.96 14.60 20.21
N ALA A 43 -3.17 14.76 19.16
CA ALA A 43 -3.64 14.97 17.81
C ALA A 43 -2.79 14.16 16.84
N THR A 44 -3.39 13.78 15.71
CA THR A 44 -2.73 13.04 14.65
C THR A 44 -2.03 14.01 13.70
N TYR A 45 -0.74 13.80 13.50
CA TYR A 45 0.09 14.48 12.52
C TYR A 45 0.59 13.45 11.51
N SER A 46 0.94 13.90 10.31
CA SER A 46 1.44 12.98 9.28
C SER A 46 2.36 13.66 8.29
N TYR A 47 3.25 12.89 7.69
CA TYR A 47 4.06 13.32 6.55
C TYR A 47 4.09 12.23 5.47
N GLN A 48 4.00 12.64 4.22
CA GLN A 48 3.94 11.75 3.06
C GLN A 48 5.16 11.94 2.17
N TRP A 49 5.79 10.82 1.82
CA TRP A 49 6.79 10.71 0.77
C TRP A 49 6.16 10.08 -0.46
N ASP A 50 5.95 10.87 -1.51
CA ASP A 50 5.44 10.40 -2.80
C ASP A 50 6.47 9.53 -3.56
N TYR A 51 7.75 9.81 -3.34
CA TYR A 51 8.90 9.11 -3.90
C TYR A 51 9.86 8.75 -2.78
N ASN A 52 10.73 7.76 -3.01
CA ASN A 52 11.81 7.48 -2.08
C ASN A 52 12.77 8.69 -2.07
N PRO A 53 12.98 9.36 -0.93
CA PRO A 53 13.80 10.56 -0.86
C PRO A 53 15.30 10.31 -1.13
N GLN A 54 15.74 9.06 -1.17
CA GLN A 54 17.11 8.69 -1.52
C GLN A 54 17.32 8.53 -3.03
N THR A 55 16.38 7.85 -3.69
CA THR A 55 16.51 7.51 -5.11
C THR A 55 15.80 8.51 -6.01
N GLU A 56 14.90 9.33 -5.44
CA GLU A 56 13.98 10.23 -6.15
C GLU A 56 13.01 9.48 -7.09
N GLU A 57 12.88 8.16 -6.91
CA GLU A 57 12.04 7.27 -7.72
C GLU A 57 10.84 6.73 -6.92
N ALA A 58 9.91 6.08 -7.61
CA ALA A 58 8.77 5.44 -6.95
C ALA A 58 9.22 4.33 -5.98
N TRP A 59 8.59 4.27 -4.80
CA TRP A 59 8.89 3.25 -3.79
C TRP A 59 8.70 1.82 -4.31
N THR A 60 9.74 1.01 -4.18
CA THR A 60 9.70 -0.44 -4.42
C THR A 60 9.28 -1.21 -3.17
N TRP A 61 8.81 -2.44 -3.34
CA TRP A 61 8.42 -3.30 -2.22
C TRP A 61 9.59 -3.66 -1.31
N ASP A 62 10.77 -3.95 -1.88
CA ASP A 62 11.96 -4.26 -1.09
C ASP A 62 12.38 -3.08 -0.19
N GLU A 63 12.26 -1.85 -0.69
CA GLU A 63 12.54 -0.65 0.10
C GLU A 63 11.50 -0.42 1.22
N ILE A 64 10.24 -0.75 0.97
CA ILE A 64 9.15 -0.67 1.96
C ILE A 64 9.32 -1.74 3.04
N ASP A 65 9.66 -2.97 2.66
CA ASP A 65 9.86 -4.08 3.60
C ASP A 65 11.07 -3.85 4.53
N ALA A 66 12.11 -3.18 4.03
CA ALA A 66 13.27 -2.78 4.82
C ALA A 66 13.10 -1.44 5.55
N LEU A 67 12.00 -0.72 5.31
CA LEU A 67 11.77 0.63 5.84
C LEU A 67 11.69 0.61 7.37
N GLN A 68 12.42 1.51 8.01
CA GLN A 68 12.22 1.81 9.43
C GLN A 68 11.53 3.17 9.56
N ILE A 69 10.54 3.23 10.44
CA ILE A 69 9.78 4.45 10.72
C ILE A 69 10.02 4.88 12.16
N GLY A 70 9.97 6.19 12.38
CA GLY A 70 10.13 6.79 13.69
C GLY A 70 9.57 8.21 13.73
N VAL A 71 9.77 8.83 14.87
CA VAL A 71 9.41 10.21 15.13
C VAL A 71 10.58 10.90 15.80
N GLY A 72 10.96 12.06 15.29
CA GLY A 72 11.86 12.96 15.99
C GLY A 72 11.07 13.79 16.99
N LEU A 73 11.50 13.80 18.26
CA LEU A 73 10.89 14.59 19.32
C LEU A 73 11.89 15.59 19.87
N ARG A 74 11.41 16.79 20.18
CA ARG A 74 12.17 17.79 20.94
C ARG A 74 11.28 18.56 21.90
N GLU A 75 11.91 19.35 22.75
CA GLU A 75 11.18 20.21 23.68
C GLU A 75 10.26 21.17 22.90
N PRO A 76 8.95 21.24 23.24
CA PRO A 76 8.02 22.18 22.63
C PRO A 76 8.18 23.59 23.17
N THR A 77 8.67 23.70 24.41
CA THR A 77 9.03 24.89 25.17
C THR A 77 10.07 24.45 26.20
N SER A 78 10.97 25.34 26.62
CA SER A 78 12.06 25.04 27.57
C SER A 78 11.61 24.21 28.77
N GLY A 79 12.21 23.03 28.94
CA GLY A 79 11.96 22.14 30.08
C GLY A 79 10.59 21.45 30.08
N GLN A 80 9.92 21.38 28.93
CA GLN A 80 8.66 20.66 28.74
C GLN A 80 8.86 19.49 27.77
N ASN A 81 8.02 18.47 27.87
CA ASN A 81 8.14 17.29 27.03
C ASN A 81 7.14 17.33 25.87
N THR A 82 7.58 16.72 24.77
CA THR A 82 6.71 16.26 23.69
C THR A 82 6.54 14.75 23.84
N LEU A 83 5.31 14.29 23.77
CA LEU A 83 4.93 12.90 23.99
C LEU A 83 4.30 12.35 22.72
N CYS A 84 4.63 11.12 22.36
CA CYS A 84 4.04 10.38 21.26
C CYS A 84 3.54 9.02 21.74
N THR A 85 2.33 8.63 21.36
CA THR A 85 1.72 7.35 21.76
C THR A 85 1.77 6.30 20.67
N GLN A 86 1.73 6.73 19.40
CA GLN A 86 1.62 5.82 18.26
C GLN A 86 2.37 6.41 17.07
N VAL A 87 3.13 5.55 16.39
CA VAL A 87 3.72 5.82 15.08
C VAL A 87 3.38 4.65 14.19
N TYR A 88 2.76 4.92 13.04
CA TYR A 88 2.42 3.89 12.06
C TYR A 88 2.55 4.45 10.65
N VAL A 89 2.59 3.56 9.66
CA VAL A 89 2.75 3.91 8.26
C VAL A 89 1.57 3.39 7.45
N GLU A 90 1.08 4.24 6.56
CA GLU A 90 0.16 3.90 5.49
C GLU A 90 0.94 3.81 4.20
N VAL A 91 0.82 2.68 3.53
CA VAL A 91 1.47 2.44 2.24
C VAL A 91 0.37 2.29 1.20
N ASN A 92 0.36 3.18 0.22
CA ASN A 92 -0.49 3.02 -0.94
C ASN A 92 0.29 2.31 -2.04
N TYR A 93 -0.29 1.21 -2.53
CA TYR A 93 0.20 0.50 -3.69
C TYR A 93 -0.81 0.53 -4.82
N GLU A 94 -0.32 0.69 -6.05
CA GLU A 94 -1.13 0.39 -7.23
C GLU A 94 -0.89 -1.08 -7.57
N ALA A 95 -1.94 -1.89 -7.46
CA ALA A 95 -1.85 -3.28 -7.91
C ALA A 95 -1.56 -3.25 -9.43
N PRO A 96 -0.54 -3.97 -9.92
CA PRO A 96 -0.35 -4.09 -11.36
C PRO A 96 -1.64 -4.66 -11.96
N LEU A 97 -2.02 -4.16 -13.13
CA LEU A 97 -3.08 -4.78 -13.90
C LEU A 97 -2.71 -6.25 -14.10
N LEU A 98 -3.59 -7.15 -13.66
CA LEU A 98 -3.51 -8.55 -14.02
C LEU A 98 -3.65 -8.62 -15.53
N SER A 99 -2.51 -8.62 -16.21
CA SER A 99 -2.40 -8.74 -17.64
C SER A 99 -1.83 -10.12 -17.93
N GLY A 100 -2.50 -10.80 -18.85
CA GLY A 100 -2.15 -12.11 -19.34
C GLY A 100 -2.95 -12.32 -20.61
N GLU A 101 -2.33 -12.98 -21.58
CA GLU A 101 -3.06 -13.41 -22.76
C GLU A 101 -4.19 -14.33 -22.31
N VAL A 102 -5.41 -14.08 -22.80
CA VAL A 102 -6.48 -15.06 -22.70
C VAL A 102 -5.99 -16.26 -23.52
N PRO A 103 -5.91 -17.48 -22.95
CA PRO A 103 -5.54 -18.65 -23.73
C PRO A 103 -6.40 -18.73 -24.99
N THR A 104 -5.75 -18.79 -26.15
CA THR A 104 -6.43 -18.79 -27.46
C THR A 104 -6.84 -20.17 -27.93
N ASP A 105 -6.34 -21.21 -27.26
CA ASP A 105 -6.59 -22.61 -27.57
C ASP A 105 -7.71 -23.19 -26.69
N ASP A 106 -8.02 -24.47 -26.91
CA ASP A 106 -9.04 -25.20 -26.16
C ASP A 106 -8.77 -25.10 -24.66
N LEU A 107 -9.61 -24.31 -23.97
CA LEU A 107 -9.44 -24.03 -22.55
C LEU A 107 -9.85 -25.23 -21.68
N PHE A 108 -10.72 -26.11 -22.20
CA PHE A 108 -11.22 -27.28 -21.49
C PHE A 108 -11.52 -28.44 -22.44
N ASP A 109 -10.89 -29.59 -22.20
CA ASP A 109 -11.31 -30.87 -22.75
C ASP A 109 -12.29 -31.56 -21.79
N ILE A 110 -13.46 -31.95 -22.31
CA ILE A 110 -14.48 -32.68 -21.55
C ILE A 110 -14.68 -34.03 -22.21
N THR A 111 -14.21 -35.10 -21.55
CA THR A 111 -14.39 -36.47 -22.00
C THR A 111 -15.36 -37.21 -21.07
N PRO A 112 -16.64 -37.38 -21.45
CA PRO A 112 -17.58 -38.17 -20.67
C PRO A 112 -17.16 -39.64 -20.63
N ASN A 113 -17.59 -40.37 -19.60
CA ASN A 113 -17.42 -41.81 -19.56
C ASN A 113 -18.21 -42.48 -20.72
N SER A 114 -17.61 -43.49 -21.36
CA SER A 114 -18.21 -44.18 -22.51
C SER A 114 -19.52 -44.92 -22.23
N LEU A 115 -19.84 -45.14 -20.96
CA LEU A 115 -21.08 -45.76 -20.50
C LEU A 115 -22.14 -44.73 -20.07
N TYR A 116 -21.87 -43.42 -20.18
CA TYR A 116 -22.83 -42.38 -19.85
C TYR A 116 -23.86 -42.21 -20.98
N THR A 117 -25.14 -42.39 -20.66
CA THR A 117 -26.25 -42.35 -21.63
C THR A 117 -27.22 -41.18 -21.41
N GLY A 118 -26.85 -40.22 -20.56
CA GLY A 118 -27.68 -39.06 -20.22
C GLY A 118 -27.19 -37.76 -20.86
N ASP A 119 -27.86 -36.66 -20.54
CA ASP A 119 -27.47 -35.32 -20.99
C ASP A 119 -26.40 -34.73 -20.05
N LEU A 120 -25.26 -34.32 -20.61
CA LEU A 120 -24.22 -33.63 -19.86
C LEU A 120 -24.44 -32.11 -19.91
N ALA A 121 -24.70 -31.50 -18.76
CA ALA A 121 -24.74 -30.04 -18.64
C ALA A 121 -23.45 -29.53 -17.99
N VAL A 122 -22.76 -28.61 -18.68
CA VAL A 122 -21.52 -27.98 -18.19
C VAL A 122 -21.76 -26.48 -18.04
N LYS A 123 -21.35 -25.92 -16.91
CA LYS A 123 -21.36 -24.47 -16.67
C LYS A 123 -19.94 -23.99 -16.44
N ILE A 124 -19.44 -23.15 -17.34
CA ILE A 124 -18.11 -22.56 -17.28
C ILE A 124 -18.26 -21.11 -16.83
N PHE A 125 -17.46 -20.70 -15.85
CA PHE A 125 -17.38 -19.32 -15.40
C PHE A 125 -16.00 -18.76 -15.76
N LEU A 126 -15.96 -17.74 -16.61
CA LEU A 126 -14.75 -17.00 -16.95
C LEU A 126 -14.85 -15.60 -16.32
N THR A 127 -13.77 -15.13 -15.71
CA THR A 127 -13.68 -13.77 -15.16
C THR A 127 -12.54 -13.03 -15.85
N ASN A 128 -12.85 -11.93 -16.53
CA ASN A 128 -11.85 -11.03 -17.12
C ASN A 128 -11.89 -9.70 -16.37
N THR A 129 -10.76 -9.30 -15.79
CA THR A 129 -10.62 -8.07 -14.99
C THR A 129 -9.95 -6.92 -15.73
N GLY A 130 -9.60 -7.09 -17.02
CA GLY A 130 -9.03 -6.03 -17.88
C GLY A 130 -10.08 -5.27 -18.69
N GLN A 131 -9.68 -4.21 -19.41
CA GLN A 131 -10.55 -3.53 -20.38
C GLN A 131 -10.87 -4.47 -21.55
N ALA A 132 -11.95 -5.24 -21.43
CA ALA A 132 -12.27 -6.31 -22.35
C ALA A 132 -13.09 -5.83 -23.56
N TRP A 133 -12.58 -6.12 -24.75
CA TRP A 133 -13.43 -6.33 -25.92
C TRP A 133 -13.76 -7.82 -26.00
N THR A 134 -15.02 -8.16 -25.73
CA THR A 134 -15.75 -9.40 -26.06
C THR A 134 -15.09 -10.76 -25.80
N CYS A 135 -15.66 -11.52 -24.84
CA CYS A 135 -15.44 -12.97 -24.72
C CYS A 135 -16.32 -13.72 -25.74
N ARG A 136 -15.73 -14.44 -26.70
CA ARG A 136 -16.45 -15.35 -27.62
C ARG A 136 -16.20 -16.80 -27.20
N VAL A 137 -17.22 -17.46 -26.67
CA VAL A 137 -17.19 -18.92 -26.49
C VAL A 137 -17.64 -19.55 -27.81
N VAL A 138 -16.72 -20.22 -28.51
CA VAL A 138 -17.04 -21.05 -29.68
C VAL A 138 -17.20 -22.48 -29.18
N GLY A 139 -18.39 -23.06 -29.34
CA GLY A 139 -18.61 -24.48 -29.09
C GLY A 139 -18.87 -25.15 -30.43
N ASP A 140 -17.99 -26.08 -30.81
CA ASP A 140 -18.26 -27.01 -31.91
C ASP A 140 -18.79 -28.32 -31.31
N VAL A 141 -19.94 -28.76 -31.81
CA VAL A 141 -20.52 -30.07 -31.49
C VAL A 141 -19.89 -31.08 -32.44
N ILE A 142 -19.13 -32.03 -31.91
CA ILE A 142 -18.65 -33.21 -32.66
C ILE A 142 -19.74 -34.28 -32.62
#